data_AF-M6I4P6-F1
#
_entry.id   AF-M6I4P6-F1
#
_cell.length_a   1.000
_cell.length_b   1.000
_cell.length_c   1.000
_cell.angle_alpha   90.00
_cell.angle_beta   90.00
_cell.angle_gamma   90.00
#
_symmetry.space_group_name_H-M   'P 1'
#
loop_
_entity.id
_entity.type
_entity.pdbx_description
1 polymer ?
#
loop_
_entity_poly.entity_id
_entity_poly.type
_entity_poly.pdbx_seq_one_letter_code
_entity_poly.pdbx_strand_id
1 'polypeptide(L)'
;MRKIFLILILSLPVLYYVITVLSWEKKKKIPITGDEPHYLMISESILKDWDFDLKNNYEEDRVTKKIIGPVDVENHTIEKNGKYYSIHSIGTSCIVSIGYTIYGIVGARISLALLAGILPFYSINWEKRFNSLEWKRQGLRFYIQLAFRFLWLQDKFFRTYQPEYY
;
A
#
# COMPACT_ATOMS: atom_id res chain seq x y z
N MET A 1 5.14 24.68 -22.51
CA MET A 1 6.32 23.78 -22.45
C MET A 1 6.76 23.44 -21.02
N ARG A 2 7.11 24.42 -20.15
CA ARG A 2 7.59 24.14 -18.76
C ARG A 2 6.67 23.26 -17.89
N LYS A 3 5.34 23.45 -17.94
CA LYS A 3 4.38 22.64 -17.17
C LYS A 3 4.35 21.17 -17.60
N ILE A 4 4.34 20.93 -18.92
CA ILE A 4 4.36 19.58 -19.50
C ILE A 4 5.66 18.87 -19.12
N PHE A 5 6.80 19.57 -19.21
CA PHE A 5 8.10 19.05 -18.81
C PHE A 5 8.16 18.64 -17.33
N LEU A 6 7.63 19.46 -16.42
CA LEU A 6 7.55 19.11 -14.99
C LEU A 6 6.66 17.90 -14.75
N ILE A 7 5.50 17.80 -15.43
CA ILE A 7 4.61 16.66 -15.29
C ILE A 7 5.31 15.37 -15.72
N LEU A 8 6.04 15.40 -16.84
CA LEU A 8 6.80 14.26 -17.33
C LEU A 8 7.89 13.83 -16.35
N ILE A 9 8.64 14.77 -15.77
CA ILE A 9 9.68 14.43 -14.78
C ILE A 9 9.07 13.78 -13.54
N LEU A 10 7.96 14.33 -13.03
CA LEU A 10 7.32 13.85 -11.81
C LEU A 10 6.57 12.53 -11.99
N SER A 11 6.24 12.15 -13.23
CA SER A 11 5.66 10.85 -13.52
C SER A 11 6.72 9.74 -13.62
N LEU A 12 8.00 10.05 -13.84
CA LEU A 12 9.07 9.05 -13.97
C LEU A 12 9.17 8.10 -12.77
N PRO A 13 9.13 8.56 -11.50
CA PRO A 13 9.17 7.65 -10.35
C PRO A 13 7.98 6.69 -10.31
N VAL A 14 6.78 7.18 -10.68
CA VAL A 14 5.55 6.39 -10.73
C VAL A 14 5.65 5.31 -11.80
N LEU A 15 6.08 5.71 -13.00
CA LEU A 15 6.30 4.81 -14.12
C LEU A 15 7.35 3.76 -13.77
N TYR A 16 8.46 4.16 -13.17
CA TYR A 16 9.50 3.25 -12.70
C TYR A 16 8.94 2.23 -11.71
N TYR A 17 8.16 2.68 -10.73
CA TYR A 17 7.59 1.81 -9.71
C TYR A 17 6.58 0.82 -10.30
N VAL A 18 5.66 1.29 -11.15
CA VAL A 18 4.67 0.43 -11.84
C VAL A 18 5.36 -0.58 -12.75
N ILE A 19 6.34 -0.15 -13.55
CA ILE A 19 7.13 -1.04 -14.42
C ILE A 19 7.87 -2.09 -13.58
N THR A 20 8.42 -1.70 -12.44
CA THR A 20 9.13 -2.61 -11.54
C THR A 20 8.19 -3.68 -10.98
N VAL A 21 7.03 -3.28 -10.45
CA VAL A 21 5.99 -4.21 -9.96
C VAL A 21 5.59 -5.19 -11.05
N LEU A 22 5.24 -4.70 -12.25
CA LEU A 22 4.84 -5.55 -13.38
C LEU A 22 5.96 -6.49 -13.85
N SER A 23 7.20 -6.01 -13.90
CA SER A 23 8.37 -6.78 -14.33
C SER A 23 8.70 -7.91 -13.35
N TRP A 24 8.62 -7.64 -12.06
CA TRP A 24 8.89 -8.61 -11.01
C TRP A 24 7.75 -9.62 -10.84
N GLU A 25 6.51 -9.19 -11.00
CA GLU A 25 5.33 -10.07 -11.04
C GLU A 25 5.45 -11.08 -12.20
N LYS A 26 5.78 -10.61 -13.41
CA LYS A 26 5.99 -11.48 -14.57
C LYS A 26 7.06 -12.55 -14.33
N LYS A 27 8.05 -12.24 -13.50
CA LYS A 27 9.14 -13.15 -13.12
C LYS A 27 8.81 -14.02 -11.90
N LYS A 28 7.61 -13.89 -11.32
CA LYS A 28 7.18 -14.51 -10.04
C LYS A 28 8.19 -14.30 -8.91
N LYS A 29 8.85 -13.13 -8.89
CA LYS A 29 9.96 -12.83 -7.97
C LYS A 29 9.53 -12.17 -6.67
N ILE A 30 8.26 -11.77 -6.54
CA ILE A 30 7.77 -11.08 -5.34
C ILE A 30 6.88 -12.04 -4.55
N PRO A 31 7.41 -12.79 -3.57
CA PRO A 31 6.56 -13.36 -2.55
C PRO A 31 5.84 -12.22 -1.82
N ILE A 32 4.56 -12.42 -1.51
CA ILE A 32 3.87 -11.52 -0.60
C ILE A 32 4.54 -11.69 0.77
N THR A 33 4.93 -10.60 1.42
CA THR A 33 5.76 -10.66 2.63
C THR A 33 5.48 -9.48 3.56
N GLY A 34 6.02 -9.52 4.78
CA GLY A 34 5.89 -8.42 5.73
C GLY A 34 4.43 -8.17 6.10
N ASP A 35 4.03 -6.91 6.11
CA ASP A 35 2.66 -6.51 6.46
C ASP A 35 1.65 -6.65 5.29
N GLU A 36 2.12 -6.79 4.05
CA GLU A 36 1.27 -6.87 2.84
C GLU A 36 0.08 -7.84 2.98
N PRO A 37 0.27 -9.12 3.39
CA PRO A 37 -0.85 -10.05 3.50
C PRO A 37 -1.93 -9.59 4.48
N HIS A 38 -1.58 -8.84 5.54
CA HIS A 38 -2.56 -8.36 6.52
C HIS A 38 -3.42 -7.24 5.94
N TYR A 39 -2.82 -6.31 5.19
CA TYR A 39 -3.59 -5.28 4.49
C TYR A 39 -4.49 -5.87 3.41
N LEU A 40 -4.02 -6.91 2.70
CA LEU A 40 -4.81 -7.65 1.73
C LEU A 40 -5.94 -8.43 2.39
N MET A 41 -5.73 -9.02 3.57
CA MET A 41 -6.78 -9.75 4.31
C MET A 41 -7.91 -8.81 4.75
N ILE A 42 -7.55 -7.64 5.29
CA ILE A 42 -8.54 -6.59 5.61
C ILE A 42 -9.28 -6.15 4.34
N SER A 43 -8.56 -6.02 3.22
CA SER A 43 -9.19 -5.64 1.94
C SER A 43 -10.17 -6.70 1.45
N GLU A 44 -9.85 -7.98 1.60
CA GLU A 44 -10.71 -9.11 1.26
C GLU A 44 -12.00 -9.08 2.11
N SER A 45 -11.89 -8.89 3.43
CA SER A 45 -13.02 -8.74 4.36
C SER A 45 -13.93 -7.56 4.00
N ILE A 46 -13.35 -6.37 3.78
CA ILE A 46 -14.11 -5.18 3.38
C ILE A 46 -14.88 -5.41 2.07
N LEU A 47 -14.25 -6.06 1.09
CA LEU A 47 -14.81 -6.22 -0.25
C LEU A 47 -15.84 -7.34 -0.35
N LYS A 48 -15.62 -8.46 0.34
CA LYS A 48 -16.52 -9.62 0.33
C LYS A 48 -17.62 -9.49 1.38
N ASP A 49 -17.24 -9.11 2.59
CA ASP A 49 -18.07 -9.30 3.79
C ASP A 49 -18.62 -7.98 4.35
N TRP A 50 -18.10 -6.83 3.86
CA TRP A 50 -18.49 -5.49 4.31
C TRP A 50 -18.32 -5.27 5.82
N ASP A 51 -17.36 -5.96 6.43
CA ASP A 51 -17.01 -5.80 7.84
C ASP A 51 -15.49 -5.75 8.06
N PHE A 52 -15.07 -5.95 9.31
CA PHE A 52 -13.66 -5.99 9.72
C PHE A 52 -13.34 -7.25 10.53
N ASP A 53 -14.22 -8.27 10.46
CA ASP A 53 -13.99 -9.55 11.10
C ASP A 53 -13.22 -10.44 10.12
N LEU A 54 -11.96 -10.71 10.43
CA LEU A 54 -11.06 -11.41 9.50
C LEU A 54 -11.14 -12.93 9.62
N LYS A 55 -11.92 -13.45 10.56
CA LYS A 55 -11.86 -14.87 10.94
C LYS A 55 -12.18 -15.80 9.78
N ASN A 56 -13.30 -15.58 9.11
CA ASN A 56 -13.70 -16.35 7.93
C ASN A 56 -12.70 -16.18 6.78
N ASN A 57 -12.13 -15.00 6.58
CA ASN A 57 -11.15 -14.77 5.52
C ASN A 57 -9.84 -15.54 5.77
N TYR A 58 -9.37 -15.60 7.02
CA TYR A 58 -8.22 -16.43 7.39
C TYR A 58 -8.50 -17.92 7.24
N GLU A 59 -9.71 -18.38 7.60
CA GLU A 59 -10.12 -19.78 7.41
C GLU A 59 -10.20 -20.16 5.92
N GLU A 60 -10.74 -19.27 5.08
CA GLU A 60 -10.78 -19.44 3.62
C GLU A 60 -9.36 -19.49 3.03
N ASP A 61 -8.48 -18.54 3.39
CA ASP A 61 -7.13 -18.46 2.80
C ASP A 61 -6.21 -19.62 3.24
N ARG A 62 -6.47 -20.25 4.40
CA ARG A 62 -5.79 -21.50 4.78
C ARG A 62 -6.00 -22.62 3.76
N VAL A 63 -7.17 -22.64 3.12
CA VAL A 63 -7.52 -23.63 2.09
C VAL A 63 -7.10 -23.14 0.71
N THR A 64 -7.47 -21.91 0.34
CA THR A 64 -7.26 -21.39 -1.02
C THR A 64 -5.81 -20.98 -1.29
N LYS A 65 -5.06 -20.60 -0.25
CA LYS A 65 -3.69 -20.07 -0.32
C LYS A 65 -3.55 -18.96 -1.36
N LYS A 66 -4.57 -18.11 -1.48
CA LYS A 66 -4.68 -17.07 -2.50
C LYS A 66 -3.77 -15.89 -2.16
N ILE A 67 -3.73 -15.52 -0.88
CA ILE A 67 -2.88 -14.44 -0.39
C ILE A 67 -1.52 -15.06 -0.03
N ILE A 68 -1.39 -15.94 0.96
CA ILE A 68 -0.07 -16.56 1.27
C ILE A 68 -0.15 -18.02 1.74
N GLY A 69 -1.33 -18.51 2.13
CA GLY A 69 -1.40 -19.62 3.09
C GLY A 69 -1.53 -19.05 4.50
N PRO A 70 -1.18 -19.75 5.59
CA PRO A 70 -1.42 -19.25 6.94
C PRO A 70 -0.57 -18.01 7.21
N VAL A 71 -1.14 -16.85 6.91
CA VAL A 71 -0.69 -15.54 7.38
C VAL A 71 -0.67 -15.61 8.90
N ASP A 72 0.32 -15.00 9.54
CA ASP A 72 0.48 -15.01 10.99
C ASP A 72 -0.68 -14.29 11.68
N VAL A 73 -1.74 -15.05 11.97
CA VAL A 73 -2.97 -14.55 12.60
C VAL A 73 -2.69 -14.12 14.04
N GLU A 74 -1.87 -14.88 14.76
CA GLU A 74 -1.68 -14.73 16.20
C GLU A 74 -0.93 -13.45 16.55
N ASN A 75 0.07 -13.04 15.78
CA ASN A 75 0.82 -11.81 16.07
C ASN A 75 0.21 -10.54 15.46
N HIS A 76 -0.77 -10.66 14.57
CA HIS A 76 -1.31 -9.51 13.81
C HIS A 76 -2.83 -9.32 13.93
N THR A 77 -3.47 -10.10 14.81
CA THR A 77 -4.88 -9.91 15.16
C THR A 77 -5.09 -9.92 16.67
N ILE A 78 -6.20 -9.30 17.08
CA ILE A 78 -6.73 -9.36 18.43
C ILE A 78 -8.07 -10.08 18.34
N GLU A 79 -8.21 -11.18 19.07
CA GLU A 79 -9.49 -11.85 19.21
C GLU A 79 -10.38 -11.09 20.21
N LYS A 80 -11.61 -10.78 19.80
CA LYS A 80 -12.63 -10.22 20.68
C LYS A 80 -13.99 -10.80 20.36
N ASN A 81 -14.63 -11.44 21.34
CA ASN A 81 -15.94 -12.09 21.19
C ASN A 81 -15.98 -13.11 20.03
N GLY A 82 -14.90 -13.87 19.82
CA GLY A 82 -14.80 -14.87 18.75
C GLY A 82 -14.57 -14.30 17.35
N LYS A 83 -14.35 -12.99 17.22
CA LYS A 83 -14.01 -12.27 15.98
C LYS A 83 -12.53 -11.89 15.96
N TYR A 84 -11.93 -11.80 14.77
CA TYR A 84 -10.53 -11.41 14.61
C TYR A 84 -10.41 -10.01 14.04
N TYR A 85 -9.80 -9.10 14.79
CA TYR A 85 -9.55 -7.73 14.36
C TYR A 85 -8.07 -7.50 14.11
N SER A 86 -7.71 -6.86 13.00
CA SER A 86 -6.30 -6.55 12.74
C SER A 86 -5.75 -5.49 13.70
N ILE A 87 -4.47 -5.63 14.05
CA ILE A 87 -3.70 -4.56 14.70
C ILE A 87 -3.28 -3.45 13.73
N HIS A 88 -3.38 -3.70 12.42
CA HIS A 88 -3.04 -2.73 11.39
C HIS A 88 -4.19 -1.76 11.12
N SER A 89 -3.85 -0.52 10.79
CA SER A 89 -4.85 0.49 10.44
C SER A 89 -5.50 0.21 9.09
N ILE A 90 -6.81 0.42 8.99
CA ILE A 90 -7.61 0.17 7.77
C ILE A 90 -7.28 1.08 6.57
N GLY A 91 -6.63 2.22 6.79
CA GLY A 91 -6.45 3.24 5.75
C GLY A 91 -5.71 2.74 4.51
N THR A 92 -4.61 1.99 4.73
CA THR A 92 -3.85 1.37 3.63
C THR A 92 -4.71 0.34 2.90
N SER A 93 -5.46 -0.49 3.63
CA SER A 93 -6.38 -1.49 3.05
C SER A 93 -7.40 -0.83 2.14
N CYS A 94 -8.10 0.22 2.58
CA CYS A 94 -9.07 0.93 1.74
C CYS A 94 -8.45 1.48 0.44
N ILE A 95 -7.22 1.98 0.48
CA ILE A 95 -6.50 2.46 -0.71
C ILE A 95 -6.21 1.31 -1.66
N VAL A 96 -5.68 0.20 -1.16
CA VAL A 96 -5.28 -0.93 -2.00
C VAL A 96 -6.48 -1.73 -2.51
N SER A 97 -7.61 -1.74 -1.79
CA SER A 97 -8.87 -2.38 -2.21
C SER A 97 -9.29 -1.96 -3.63
N ILE A 98 -9.07 -0.70 -4.00
CA ILE A 98 -9.43 -0.18 -5.33
C ILE A 98 -8.67 -0.93 -6.44
N GLY A 99 -7.37 -1.12 -6.27
CA GLY A 99 -6.59 -1.87 -7.27
C GLY A 99 -6.82 -3.37 -7.14
N TYR A 100 -7.02 -3.83 -5.91
CA TYR A 100 -7.24 -5.24 -5.60
C TYR A 100 -8.49 -5.81 -6.30
N THR A 101 -9.58 -5.05 -6.37
CA THR A 101 -10.79 -5.49 -7.11
C THR A 101 -10.56 -5.65 -8.61
N ILE A 102 -9.63 -4.89 -9.19
CA ILE A 102 -9.38 -4.86 -10.64
C ILE A 102 -8.37 -5.94 -11.03
N TYR A 103 -7.28 -6.11 -10.27
CA TYR A 103 -6.15 -6.94 -10.66
C TYR A 103 -5.50 -7.70 -9.49
N GLY A 104 -6.25 -7.97 -8.43
CA GLY A 104 -5.80 -8.72 -7.26
C GLY A 104 -4.59 -8.06 -6.57
N ILE A 105 -3.69 -8.89 -6.05
CA ILE A 105 -2.49 -8.45 -5.32
C ILE A 105 -1.64 -7.45 -6.14
N VAL A 106 -1.52 -7.69 -7.44
CA VAL A 106 -0.76 -6.81 -8.34
C VAL A 106 -1.43 -5.45 -8.43
N GLY A 107 -2.76 -5.43 -8.54
CA GLY A 107 -3.55 -4.21 -8.52
C GLY A 107 -3.39 -3.44 -7.21
N ALA A 108 -3.38 -4.12 -6.06
CA ALA A 108 -3.11 -3.51 -4.76
C ALA A 108 -1.75 -2.79 -4.72
N ARG A 109 -0.68 -3.44 -5.21
CA ARG A 109 0.66 -2.86 -5.33
C ARG A 109 0.68 -1.65 -6.27
N ILE A 110 -0.03 -1.72 -7.39
CA ILE A 110 -0.17 -0.60 -8.34
C ILE A 110 -0.89 0.59 -7.68
N SER A 111 -1.94 0.36 -6.89
CA SER A 111 -2.63 1.43 -6.17
C SER A 111 -1.69 2.20 -5.23
N LEU A 112 -0.84 1.49 -4.48
CA LEU A 112 0.19 2.11 -3.64
C LEU A 112 1.21 2.90 -4.47
N ALA A 113 1.65 2.34 -5.60
CA ALA A 113 2.58 3.00 -6.51
C ALA A 113 2.02 4.32 -7.08
N LEU A 114 0.75 4.29 -7.51
CA LEU A 114 0.06 5.47 -8.03
C LEU A 114 -0.13 6.53 -6.96
N LEU A 115 -0.52 6.12 -5.74
CA LEU A 115 -0.71 7.06 -4.64
C LEU A 115 0.59 7.76 -4.26
N ALA A 116 1.68 7.01 -4.10
CA ALA A 116 3.01 7.58 -3.88
C ALA A 116 3.40 8.55 -5.01
N GLY A 117 3.00 8.21 -6.24
CA GLY A 117 3.23 9.00 -7.43
C GLY A 117 2.43 10.30 -7.57
N ILE A 118 1.29 10.42 -6.90
CA ILE A 118 0.44 11.62 -6.95
C ILE A 118 0.92 12.70 -5.96
N LEU A 119 1.59 12.30 -4.87
CA LEU A 119 2.08 13.22 -3.83
C LEU A 119 2.94 14.40 -4.35
N PRO A 120 3.86 14.21 -5.32
CA PRO A 120 4.65 15.32 -5.86
C PRO A 120 3.79 16.37 -6.58
N PHE A 121 2.73 15.93 -7.27
CA PHE A 121 1.82 16.83 -8.00
C PHE A 121 0.95 17.67 -7.06
N TYR A 122 0.49 17.06 -5.96
CA TYR A 122 -0.22 17.79 -4.91
C TYR A 122 0.63 18.94 -4.35
N SER A 123 1.91 18.67 -4.13
CA SER A 123 2.87 19.61 -3.55
C SER A 123 3.13 20.83 -4.43
N ILE A 124 3.19 20.66 -5.75
CA ILE A 124 3.35 21.77 -6.70
C ILE A 124 2.10 22.65 -6.76
N ASN A 125 0.92 22.07 -6.57
CA ASN A 125 -0.31 22.87 -6.52
C ASN A 125 -0.48 23.57 -5.17
N TRP A 126 0.03 22.98 -4.09
CA TRP A 126 0.11 23.62 -2.77
C TRP A 126 0.97 24.89 -2.81
N GLU A 127 2.15 24.84 -3.43
CA GLU A 127 3.06 25.99 -3.54
C GLU A 127 2.40 27.20 -4.23
N LYS A 128 1.56 26.97 -5.24
CA LYS A 128 0.87 28.04 -5.98
C LYS A 128 -0.24 28.72 -5.18
N ARG A 129 -0.72 28.06 -4.12
CA ARG A 129 -1.89 28.50 -3.35
C ARG A 129 -1.53 29.52 -2.26
N PHE A 130 -0.25 29.63 -1.92
CA PHE A 130 0.24 30.52 -0.86
C PHE A 130 1.35 31.43 -1.37
N ASN A 131 1.21 32.75 -1.16
CA ASN A 131 2.22 33.72 -1.54
C ASN A 131 3.37 33.85 -0.52
N SER A 132 3.17 33.47 0.74
CA SER A 132 4.22 33.60 1.75
C SER A 132 5.30 32.53 1.59
N LEU A 133 6.57 32.92 1.76
CA LEU A 133 7.69 31.99 1.78
C LEU A 133 7.60 30.95 2.92
N GLU A 134 7.00 31.31 4.06
CA GLU A 134 6.84 30.40 5.20
C GLU A 134 5.85 29.28 4.92
N TRP A 135 4.66 29.60 4.40
CA TRP A 135 3.66 28.60 3.99
C TRP A 135 4.19 27.67 2.90
N LYS A 136 5.03 28.18 1.98
CA LYS A 136 5.73 27.35 0.98
C LYS A 136 6.73 26.39 1.64
N ARG A 137 7.54 26.87 2.60
CA ARG A 137 8.48 26.03 3.36
C ARG A 137 7.76 24.97 4.20
N GLN A 138 6.65 25.32 4.84
CA GLN A 138 5.83 24.36 5.60
C GLN A 138 5.20 23.30 4.69
N GLY A 139 4.68 23.70 3.53
CA GLY A 139 4.16 22.76 2.52
C GLY A 139 5.23 21.79 2.01
N LEU A 140 6.43 22.28 1.74
CA LEU A 140 7.56 21.44 1.35
C LEU A 140 7.98 20.47 2.47
N ARG A 141 8.04 20.94 3.73
CA ARG A 141 8.33 20.09 4.90
C ARG A 141 7.28 19.00 5.09
N PHE A 142 6.00 19.35 4.96
CA PHE A 142 4.89 18.42 5.03
C PHE A 142 4.98 17.36 3.92
N TYR A 143 5.26 17.79 2.69
CA TYR A 143 5.49 16.87 1.57
C TYR A 143 6.65 15.90 1.83
N ILE A 144 7.80 16.41 2.28
CA ILE A 144 8.96 15.57 2.58
C ILE A 144 8.60 14.55 3.68
N GLN A 145 7.95 14.97 4.77
CA GLN A 145 7.51 14.04 5.82
C GLN A 145 6.51 13.01 5.30
N LEU A 146 5.55 13.42 4.47
CA LEU A 146 4.57 12.51 3.88
C LEU A 146 5.22 11.52 2.91
N ALA A 147 6.16 11.98 2.07
CA ALA A 147 6.92 11.16 1.16
C ALA A 147 7.81 10.16 1.89
N PHE A 148 8.52 10.58 2.95
CA PHE A 148 9.27 9.67 3.82
C PHE A 148 8.38 8.64 4.50
N ARG A 149 7.21 9.06 4.99
CA ARG A 149 6.25 8.14 5.63
C ARG A 149 5.63 7.18 4.62
N PHE A 150 5.42 7.60 3.38
CA PHE A 150 5.01 6.74 2.28
C PHE A 150 6.08 5.74 1.89
N LEU A 151 7.33 6.16 1.75
CA LEU A 151 8.46 5.28 1.49
C LEU A 151 8.64 4.27 2.63
N TRP A 152 8.41 4.69 3.88
CA TRP A 152 8.45 3.81 5.04
C TRP A 152 7.26 2.83 5.08
N LEU A 153 6.04 3.27 4.73
CA LEU A 153 4.89 2.38 4.57
C LEU A 153 5.11 1.37 3.44
N GLN A 154 5.76 1.81 2.38
CA GLN A 154 6.14 0.98 1.25
C GLN A 154 7.22 -0.02 1.65
N ASP A 155 8.26 0.38 2.40
CA ASP A 155 9.23 -0.55 3.00
C ASP A 155 8.53 -1.58 3.89
N LYS A 156 7.56 -1.16 4.72
CA LYS A 156 6.82 -2.07 5.60
C LYS A 156 5.92 -3.05 4.84
N PHE A 157 5.32 -2.57 3.74
CA PHE A 157 4.48 -3.37 2.85
C PHE A 157 5.32 -4.34 2.00
N PHE A 158 6.49 -3.92 1.51
CA PHE A 158 7.36 -4.72 0.65
C PHE A 158 8.48 -5.44 1.41
N ARG A 159 8.51 -5.37 2.75
CA ARG A 159 9.54 -6.00 3.55
C ARG A 159 9.47 -7.51 3.35
N THR A 160 10.43 -8.03 2.59
CA THR A 160 10.73 -9.45 2.62
C THR A 160 11.10 -9.84 4.04
N TYR A 161 10.24 -10.63 4.68
CA TYR A 161 10.67 -11.44 5.81
C TYR A 161 11.77 -12.35 5.27
N GLN A 162 13.03 -12.08 5.64
CA GLN A 162 14.09 -13.09 5.56
C GLN A 162 13.77 -14.04 6.71
N PRO A 163 13.43 -15.33 6.45
CA PRO A 163 13.33 -16.28 7.53
C PRO A 163 14.76 -16.52 8.03
N GLU A 164 15.17 -15.74 9.03
CA GLU A 164 16.18 -16.22 9.95
C GLU A 164 15.53 -17.39 10.71
N TYR A 165 15.97 -18.60 10.35
CA TYR A 165 15.78 -19.86 11.06
C TYR A 165 14.35 -20.43 11.13
N TYR A 166 14.12 -21.47 10.31
CA TYR A 166 13.52 -22.74 10.75
C TYR A 166 14.26 -23.90 10.06
#